data_AF-A0A1X7V671-F1
#
_entry.id   AF-A0A1X7V671-F1
#
_cell.length_a   1.000
_cell.length_b   1.000
_cell.length_c   1.000
_cell.angle_alpha   90.00
_cell.angle_beta   90.00
_cell.angle_gamma   90.00
#
_symmetry.space_group_name_H-M   'P 1'
#
loop_
_entity.id
_entity.type
_entity.pdbx_description
1 polymer ?
#
loop_
_entity_poly.entity_id
_entity_poly.type
_entity_poly.pdbx_seq_one_letter_code
_entity_poly.pdbx_strand_id
1 'polypeptide(L)'
;MEQSSKEITAACNEQAPLMMKIAEIKKQIDTDETMFLDVCRGFVLIDAMRQAAKKKLNPNQLLKIRFVGESAIDHGGLKRKFFHLLAPDVSNNYFSGADNGSRFLINIITGVQNRKYYYLGVYFVLSVLYGGNGFPLMHDSLFNYLVYQSIDTSTVSVDNIPDQALKFLVNKVTC
;
A
#
# COMPACT_ATOMS: atom_id res chain seq x y z
N MET A 1 -12.43 -19.49 27.67
CA MET A 1 -13.26 -19.69 26.44
C MET A 1 -14.25 -18.55 26.21
N GLU A 2 -14.86 -17.97 27.25
CA GLU A 2 -15.85 -16.89 27.11
C GLU A 2 -15.27 -15.53 26.67
N GLN A 3 -14.02 -15.23 27.03
CA GLN A 3 -13.32 -14.00 26.63
C GLN A 3 -12.98 -13.96 25.13
N SER A 4 -12.54 -15.10 24.57
CA SER A 4 -12.23 -15.25 23.15
C SER A 4 -13.47 -15.14 22.24
N SER A 5 -14.63 -15.62 22.71
CA SER A 5 -15.89 -15.50 21.95
C SER A 5 -16.41 -14.05 21.91
N LYS A 6 -16.20 -13.27 22.99
CA LYS A 6 -16.55 -11.84 23.04
C LYS A 6 -15.65 -10.97 22.15
N GLU A 7 -14.35 -11.28 22.06
CA GLU A 7 -13.41 -10.61 21.15
C GLU A 7 -13.73 -10.88 19.66
N ILE A 8 -14.10 -12.11 19.32
CA ILE A 8 -14.52 -12.47 17.94
C ILE A 8 -15.81 -11.75 17.56
N THR A 9 -16.77 -11.65 18.48
CA THR A 9 -18.06 -10.98 18.22
C THR A 9 -17.91 -9.46 18.12
N ALA A 10 -17.01 -8.86 18.91
CA ALA A 10 -16.67 -7.44 18.82
C ALA A 10 -15.94 -7.08 17.51
N ALA A 11 -14.98 -7.91 17.09
CA ALA A 11 -14.27 -7.74 15.81
C ALA A 11 -15.22 -7.85 14.60
N CYS A 12 -16.21 -8.76 14.64
CA CYS A 12 -17.23 -8.85 13.60
C CYS A 12 -18.13 -7.59 13.53
N ASN A 13 -18.43 -6.96 14.67
CA ASN A 13 -19.26 -5.74 14.71
C ASN A 13 -18.53 -4.48 14.21
N GLU A 14 -17.21 -4.38 14.40
CA GLU A 14 -16.40 -3.28 13.84
C GLU A 14 -16.10 -3.46 12.33
N GLN A 15 -16.08 -4.69 11.82
CA GLN A 15 -15.81 -4.97 10.40
C GLN A 15 -16.98 -4.63 9.48
N ALA A 16 -18.23 -4.72 9.97
CA ALA A 16 -19.43 -4.43 9.19
C ALA A 16 -19.45 -3.00 8.57
N PRO A 17 -19.18 -1.90 9.31
CA PRO A 17 -19.13 -0.56 8.73
C PRO A 17 -17.98 -0.37 7.73
N LEU A 18 -16.82 -0.97 7.97
CA LEU A 18 -15.68 -0.89 7.04
C LEU A 18 -15.99 -1.58 5.71
N MET A 19 -16.60 -2.77 5.77
CA MET A 19 -16.98 -3.54 4.58
C MET A 19 -18.04 -2.80 3.75
N MET A 20 -18.99 -2.12 4.40
CA MET A 20 -19.95 -1.26 3.69
C MET A 20 -19.26 -0.10 2.97
N LYS A 21 -18.28 0.56 3.62
CA LYS A 21 -17.53 1.66 3.00
C LYS A 21 -16.71 1.19 1.80
N ILE A 22 -16.06 0.04 1.92
CA ILE A 22 -15.35 -0.60 0.80
C ILE A 22 -16.33 -0.92 -0.34
N ALA A 23 -17.51 -1.46 -0.03
CA ALA A 23 -18.54 -1.75 -1.03
C ALA A 23 -19.07 -0.48 -1.72
N GLU A 24 -19.21 0.62 -0.99
CA GLU A 24 -19.57 1.93 -1.53
C GLU A 24 -18.51 2.44 -2.52
N ILE A 25 -17.23 2.39 -2.14
CA ILE A 25 -16.12 2.82 -3.01
C ILE A 25 -16.03 1.93 -4.25
N LYS A 26 -16.26 0.62 -4.11
CA LYS A 26 -16.28 -0.31 -5.26
C LYS A 26 -17.29 0.07 -6.34
N LYS A 27 -18.42 0.70 -5.98
CA LYS A 27 -19.43 1.15 -6.96
C LYS A 27 -18.94 2.28 -7.85
N GLN A 28 -17.86 2.97 -7.47
CA GLN A 28 -17.25 4.02 -8.27
C GLN A 28 -16.33 3.46 -9.37
N ILE A 29 -16.07 2.15 -9.36
CA ILE A 29 -15.31 1.49 -10.42
C ILE A 29 -16.22 1.31 -11.63
N ASP A 30 -15.84 1.94 -12.73
CA ASP A 30 -16.37 1.70 -14.06
C ASP A 30 -16.01 0.28 -14.51
N THR A 31 -17.04 -0.54 -14.72
CA THR A 31 -16.90 -1.92 -15.16
C THR A 31 -16.80 -2.07 -16.68
N ASP A 32 -17.16 -1.02 -17.42
CA ASP A 32 -17.14 -1.00 -18.88
C ASP A 32 -15.73 -0.65 -19.38
N GLU A 33 -15.01 0.21 -18.63
CA GLU A 33 -13.61 0.53 -18.89
C GLU A 33 -12.65 -0.41 -18.14
N THR A 34 -12.04 -1.34 -18.87
CA THR A 34 -11.04 -2.26 -18.32
C THR A 34 -9.60 -1.83 -18.62
N MET A 35 -8.77 -1.74 -17.58
CA MET A 35 -7.33 -1.60 -17.70
C MET A 35 -6.62 -2.93 -17.43
N PHE A 36 -5.89 -3.43 -18.43
CA PHE A 36 -5.00 -4.58 -18.25
C PHE A 36 -3.62 -4.12 -17.75
N LEU A 37 -3.03 -4.84 -16.80
CA LEU A 37 -1.61 -4.76 -16.44
C LEU A 37 -0.91 -6.09 -16.76
N ASP A 38 0.04 -6.03 -17.68
CA ASP A 38 0.89 -7.12 -18.15
C ASP A 38 2.20 -7.13 -17.36
N VAL A 39 2.31 -7.99 -16.36
CA VAL A 39 3.43 -7.97 -15.41
C VAL A 39 4.23 -9.26 -15.46
N CYS A 40 5.55 -9.15 -15.41
CA CYS A 40 6.43 -10.29 -15.19
C CYS A 40 6.56 -10.55 -13.69
N ARG A 41 6.46 -11.82 -13.28
CA ARG A 41 6.53 -12.23 -11.86
C ARG A 41 7.83 -11.80 -11.16
N GLY A 42 8.94 -11.76 -11.88
CA GLY A 42 10.23 -11.32 -11.34
C GLY A 42 10.43 -9.80 -11.33
N PHE A 43 9.52 -9.02 -11.92
CA PHE A 43 9.68 -7.57 -12.12
C PHE A 43 8.38 -6.80 -11.82
N VAL A 44 7.59 -7.29 -10.85
CA VAL A 44 6.21 -6.82 -10.59
C VAL A 44 6.17 -5.32 -10.36
N LEU A 45 7.02 -4.78 -9.49
CA LEU A 45 7.03 -3.33 -9.22
C LEU A 45 7.40 -2.50 -10.45
N ILE A 46 8.45 -2.91 -11.17
CA ILE A 46 8.93 -2.17 -12.35
C ILE A 46 7.85 -2.15 -13.43
N ASP A 47 7.26 -3.31 -13.72
CA ASP A 47 6.20 -3.43 -14.72
C ASP A 47 4.91 -2.73 -14.33
N ALA A 48 4.54 -2.79 -13.05
CA ALA A 48 3.40 -2.07 -12.51
C ALA A 48 3.57 -0.56 -12.73
N MET A 49 4.69 0.00 -12.26
CA MET A 49 4.98 1.44 -12.38
C MET A 49 5.06 1.89 -13.84
N ARG A 50 5.76 1.12 -14.68
CA ARG A 50 5.89 1.41 -16.11
C ARG A 50 4.54 1.44 -16.81
N GLN A 51 3.68 0.47 -16.53
CA GLN A 51 2.38 0.42 -17.17
C GLN A 51 1.40 1.44 -16.62
N ALA A 52 1.46 1.73 -15.31
CA ALA A 52 0.65 2.78 -14.73
C ALA A 52 0.93 4.14 -15.37
N ALA A 53 2.21 4.45 -15.59
CA ALA A 53 2.62 5.64 -16.32
C ALA A 53 2.16 5.62 -17.78
N LYS A 54 2.44 4.53 -18.51
CA LYS A 54 2.11 4.41 -19.94
C LYS A 54 0.61 4.48 -20.21
N LYS A 55 -0.20 3.78 -19.42
CA LYS A 55 -1.65 3.66 -19.59
C LYS A 55 -2.41 4.77 -18.85
N LYS A 56 -1.71 5.65 -18.11
CA LYS A 56 -2.30 6.68 -17.24
C LYS A 56 -3.32 6.06 -16.29
N LEU A 57 -2.85 5.16 -15.41
CA LEU A 57 -3.69 4.39 -14.48
C LEU A 57 -4.72 5.29 -13.79
N ASN A 58 -5.99 4.97 -14.05
CA ASN A 58 -7.14 5.61 -13.43
C ASN A 58 -7.68 4.67 -12.34
N PRO A 59 -7.78 5.12 -11.08
CA PRO A 59 -8.32 4.29 -9.99
C PRO A 59 -9.76 3.83 -10.19
N ASN A 60 -10.53 4.53 -11.05
CA ASN A 60 -11.94 4.21 -11.31
C ASN A 60 -12.11 3.16 -12.40
N GLN A 61 -11.08 2.74 -13.11
CA GLN A 61 -11.20 1.70 -14.14
C GLN A 61 -11.05 0.31 -13.56
N LEU A 62 -11.75 -0.67 -14.13
CA LEU A 62 -11.63 -2.06 -13.72
C LEU A 62 -10.24 -2.61 -14.04
N LEU A 63 -9.48 -2.94 -13.00
CA LEU A 63 -8.16 -3.54 -13.16
C LEU A 63 -8.24 -5.03 -13.48
N LYS A 64 -7.52 -5.47 -14.52
CA LYS A 64 -7.23 -6.89 -14.79
C LYS A 64 -5.73 -7.13 -14.84
N ILE A 65 -5.26 -8.20 -14.21
CA ILE A 65 -3.86 -8.58 -14.19
C ILE A 65 -3.61 -9.74 -15.16
N ARG A 66 -2.56 -9.63 -15.96
CA ARG A 66 -2.01 -10.73 -16.76
C ARG A 66 -0.55 -10.92 -16.39
N PHE A 67 -0.20 -12.11 -15.90
CA PHE A 67 1.20 -12.48 -15.74
C PHE A 67 1.73 -12.94 -17.09
N VAL A 68 2.72 -12.24 -17.62
CA VAL A 68 3.25 -12.52 -18.97
C VAL A 68 3.84 -13.93 -18.98
N GLY A 69 3.43 -14.74 -19.96
CA GLY A 69 3.87 -16.14 -20.09
C GLY A 69 3.14 -17.15 -19.19
N GLU A 70 2.14 -16.73 -18.40
CA GLU A 70 1.32 -17.64 -17.58
C GLU A 70 -0.10 -17.78 -18.17
N SER A 71 -0.58 -19.02 -18.34
CA SER A 71 -1.98 -19.28 -18.70
C SER A 71 -2.89 -18.98 -17.50
N ALA A 72 -3.79 -18.01 -17.66
CA ALA A 72 -4.71 -17.59 -16.60
C ALA A 72 -6.03 -18.37 -16.66
N ILE A 73 -6.39 -19.07 -15.58
CA ILE A 73 -7.70 -19.75 -15.44
C ILE A 73 -8.64 -18.95 -14.51
N ASP A 74 -8.10 -18.26 -13.49
CA ASP A 74 -8.88 -17.46 -12.53
C ASP A 74 -8.39 -16.01 -12.43
N HIS A 75 -9.19 -15.06 -12.95
CA HIS A 75 -8.86 -13.63 -12.93
C HIS A 75 -8.96 -12.97 -11.54
N GLY A 76 -9.73 -13.53 -10.61
CA GLY A 76 -9.87 -13.02 -9.25
C GLY A 76 -8.62 -13.28 -8.43
N GLY A 77 -8.14 -14.52 -8.44
CA GLY A 77 -6.89 -14.93 -7.78
C GLY A 77 -5.67 -14.16 -8.25
N LEU A 78 -5.61 -13.77 -9.53
CA LEU A 78 -4.48 -13.02 -10.07
C LEU A 78 -4.32 -11.61 -9.46
N LYS A 79 -5.43 -10.93 -9.14
CA LYS A 79 -5.36 -9.61 -8.48
C LYS A 79 -4.78 -9.71 -7.08
N ARG A 80 -5.30 -10.64 -6.27
CA ARG A 80 -4.78 -10.88 -4.92
C ARG A 80 -3.30 -11.27 -4.96
N LYS A 81 -2.94 -12.16 -5.88
CA LYS A 81 -1.55 -12.60 -6.11
C LYS A 81 -0.63 -11.45 -6.52
N PHE A 82 -1.09 -10.55 -7.39
CA PHE A 82 -0.35 -9.36 -7.78
C PHE A 82 -0.04 -8.46 -6.59
N PHE A 83 -1.04 -8.08 -5.78
CA PHE A 83 -0.79 -7.21 -4.62
C PHE A 83 0.09 -7.87 -3.57
N HIS A 84 -0.04 -9.19 -3.39
CA HIS A 84 0.86 -9.94 -2.50
C HIS A 84 2.33 -9.86 -2.94
N LEU A 85 2.60 -9.92 -4.25
CA LEU A 85 3.96 -9.78 -4.79
C LEU A 85 4.44 -8.33 -4.79
N LEU A 86 3.55 -7.38 -5.05
CA LEU A 86 3.88 -5.95 -5.10
C LEU A 86 4.25 -5.39 -3.72
N ALA A 87 3.63 -5.89 -2.64
CA ALA A 87 3.85 -5.44 -1.27
C ALA A 87 5.31 -5.39 -0.80
N PRO A 88 6.07 -6.50 -0.85
CA PRO A 88 7.48 -6.49 -0.43
C PRO A 88 8.33 -5.58 -1.30
N ASP A 89 8.11 -5.57 -2.62
CA ASP A 89 8.87 -4.70 -3.52
C ASP A 89 8.65 -3.22 -3.21
N VAL A 90 7.39 -2.81 -2.97
CA VAL A 90 7.06 -1.44 -2.57
C VAL A 90 7.73 -1.09 -1.25
N SER A 91 7.66 -1.98 -0.25
CA SER A 91 8.29 -1.78 1.06
C SER A 91 9.80 -1.53 0.93
N ASN A 92 10.48 -2.32 0.09
CA ASN A 92 11.93 -2.24 -0.05
C ASN A 92 12.41 -1.04 -0.89
N ASN A 93 11.57 -0.54 -1.80
CA ASN A 93 11.98 0.51 -2.74
C ASN A 93 11.49 1.91 -2.37
N TYR A 94 10.41 2.03 -1.60
CA TYR A 94 9.79 3.33 -1.29
C TYR A 94 9.69 3.63 0.20
N PHE A 95 10.00 2.67 1.06
CA PHE A 95 9.95 2.83 2.51
C PHE A 95 11.28 2.52 3.17
N SER A 96 11.60 3.28 4.22
CA SER A 96 12.76 3.07 5.09
C SER A 96 12.31 3.09 6.55
N GLY A 97 13.05 2.40 7.42
CA GLY A 97 12.68 2.16 8.81
C GLY A 97 12.69 0.67 9.14
N ALA A 98 12.21 0.33 10.34
CA ALA A 98 12.22 -1.05 10.82
C ALA A 98 11.09 -1.88 10.18
N ASP A 99 11.30 -3.20 10.08
CA ASP A 99 10.34 -4.14 9.50
C ASP A 99 9.11 -4.41 10.42
N ASN A 100 8.99 -3.71 11.54
CA ASN A 100 7.91 -3.84 12.52
C ASN A 100 6.70 -2.93 12.23
N GLY A 101 6.51 -2.51 10.98
CA GLY A 101 5.47 -1.55 10.59
C GLY A 101 5.83 -0.09 10.88
N SER A 102 7.03 0.19 11.40
CA SER A 102 7.51 1.55 11.64
C SER A 102 8.35 2.06 10.46
N ARG A 103 7.72 2.20 9.28
CA ARG A 103 8.41 2.71 8.08
C ARG A 103 7.84 4.03 7.60
N PHE A 104 8.73 4.84 7.03
CA PHE A 104 8.47 6.15 6.45
C PHE A 104 8.77 6.14 4.95
N LEU A 105 8.10 7.01 4.20
CA LEU A 105 8.38 7.19 2.78
C LEU A 105 9.78 7.77 2.58
N ILE A 106 10.57 7.14 1.71
CA ILE A 106 11.84 7.69 1.25
C ILE A 106 11.53 8.82 0.27
N ASN A 107 12.22 9.95 0.36
CA ASN A 107 12.13 11.01 -0.64
C ASN A 107 12.97 10.67 -1.88
N ILE A 108 12.31 10.17 -2.93
CA ILE A 108 12.94 9.88 -4.21
C ILE A 108 12.49 10.95 -5.20
N ILE A 109 13.38 11.88 -5.53
CA ILE A 109 13.10 13.03 -6.42
C ILE A 109 12.52 12.56 -7.76
N THR A 110 13.13 11.54 -8.36
CA THR A 110 12.65 10.95 -9.62
C THR A 110 11.28 10.27 -9.47
N GLY A 111 10.93 9.84 -8.25
CA GLY A 111 9.61 9.31 -7.92
C GLY A 111 8.54 10.40 -7.93
N VAL A 112 8.86 11.59 -7.40
CA VAL A 112 7.96 12.75 -7.41
C VAL A 112 7.72 13.23 -8.84
N GLN A 113 8.80 13.45 -9.61
CA GLN A 113 8.72 13.95 -10.98
C GLN A 113 7.91 13.03 -11.91
N ASN A 114 8.05 11.71 -11.74
CA ASN A 114 7.36 10.72 -12.56
C ASN A 114 6.03 10.23 -11.96
N ARG A 115 5.45 10.96 -11.00
CA ARG A 115 4.18 10.62 -10.35
C ARG A 115 4.14 9.21 -9.73
N LYS A 116 5.27 8.64 -9.33
CA LYS A 116 5.33 7.27 -8.76
C LYS A 116 4.57 7.17 -7.44
N TYR A 117 4.65 8.19 -6.58
CA TYR A 117 3.88 8.23 -5.33
C TYR A 117 2.37 8.33 -5.53
N TYR A 118 1.93 8.98 -6.62
CA TYR A 118 0.53 8.97 -7.00
C TYR A 118 0.07 7.55 -7.37
N TYR A 119 0.84 6.83 -8.20
CA TYR A 119 0.51 5.45 -8.55
C TYR A 119 0.59 4.49 -7.36
N LEU A 120 1.53 4.69 -6.43
CA LEU A 120 1.56 3.96 -5.16
C LEU A 120 0.27 4.14 -4.36
N GLY A 121 -0.21 5.38 -4.20
CA GLY A 121 -1.48 5.66 -3.53
C GLY A 121 -2.65 4.95 -4.21
N VAL A 122 -2.71 4.97 -5.55
CA VAL A 122 -3.71 4.22 -6.31
C VAL A 122 -3.61 2.71 -6.03
N TYR A 123 -2.40 2.15 -6.01
CA TYR A 123 -2.21 0.72 -5.70
C TYR A 123 -2.60 0.35 -4.27
N PHE A 124 -2.42 1.23 -3.29
CA PHE A 124 -2.89 0.99 -1.92
C PHE A 124 -4.41 0.86 -1.88
N VAL A 125 -5.13 1.80 -2.51
CA VAL A 125 -6.59 1.75 -2.61
C VAL A 125 -7.04 0.49 -3.35
N LEU A 126 -6.49 0.23 -4.55
CA LEU A 126 -6.87 -0.94 -5.35
C LEU A 126 -6.56 -2.26 -4.63
N SER A 127 -5.49 -2.33 -3.83
CA SER A 127 -5.21 -3.50 -3.00
C SER A 127 -6.34 -3.75 -2.01
N VAL A 128 -6.81 -2.72 -1.29
CA VAL A 128 -7.92 -2.88 -0.34
C VAL A 128 -9.20 -3.31 -1.09
N LEU A 129 -9.52 -2.66 -2.21
CA LEU A 129 -10.72 -2.98 -2.99
C LEU A 129 -10.70 -4.42 -3.52
N TYR A 130 -9.56 -4.91 -4.00
CA TYR A 130 -9.47 -6.27 -4.54
C TYR A 130 -9.11 -7.34 -3.51
N GLY A 131 -9.16 -7.02 -2.21
CA GLY A 131 -8.92 -7.98 -1.12
C GLY A 131 -7.47 -8.45 -1.03
N GLY A 132 -6.53 -7.57 -1.39
CA GLY A 132 -5.13 -7.63 -0.97
C GLY A 132 -4.95 -7.09 0.45
N ASN A 133 -3.70 -6.99 0.91
CA ASN A 133 -3.39 -6.63 2.31
C ASN A 133 -3.38 -5.12 2.61
N GLY A 134 -3.49 -4.25 1.60
CA GLY A 134 -3.54 -2.79 1.79
C GLY A 134 -2.20 -2.16 2.18
N PHE A 135 -1.10 -2.93 2.13
CA PHE A 135 0.26 -2.48 2.47
C PHE A 135 0.37 -1.91 3.91
N PRO A 136 0.24 -2.75 4.95
CA PRO A 136 0.36 -2.32 6.35
C PRO A 136 1.84 -2.09 6.74
N LEU A 137 2.47 -1.11 6.08
CA LEU A 137 3.91 -0.85 6.14
C LEU A 137 4.23 0.44 6.91
N MET A 138 3.24 1.33 7.04
CA MET A 138 3.44 2.71 7.46
C MET A 138 3.44 2.85 8.97
N HIS A 139 4.32 3.71 9.47
CA HIS A 139 4.23 4.21 10.83
C HIS A 139 2.94 5.01 11.04
N ASP A 140 2.37 4.98 12.24
CA ASP A 140 1.11 5.65 12.58
C ASP A 140 1.16 7.15 12.30
N SER A 141 2.27 7.84 12.59
CA SER A 141 2.37 9.27 12.30
C SER A 141 2.33 9.57 10.79
N LEU A 142 2.89 8.69 9.96
CA LEU A 142 2.81 8.84 8.50
C LEU A 142 1.36 8.59 8.04
N PHE A 143 0.73 7.53 8.55
CA PHE A 143 -0.66 7.23 8.22
C PHE A 143 -1.59 8.38 8.62
N ASN A 144 -1.47 8.86 9.86
CA ASN A 144 -2.25 9.98 10.39
C ASN A 144 -2.04 11.27 9.59
N TYR A 145 -0.81 11.53 9.16
CA TYR A 145 -0.54 12.66 8.28
C TYR A 145 -1.26 12.54 6.93
N LEU A 146 -1.24 11.37 6.31
CA LEU A 146 -1.89 11.14 5.02
C LEU A 146 -3.42 11.25 5.10
N VAL A 147 -4.02 10.81 6.22
CA VAL A 147 -5.48 10.76 6.38
C VAL A 147 -6.04 12.04 6.99
N TYR A 148 -5.40 12.55 8.04
CA TYR A 148 -5.92 13.65 8.86
C TYR A 148 -5.13 14.95 8.72
N GLN A 149 -4.03 14.95 7.97
CA GLN A 149 -3.08 16.08 7.90
C GLN A 149 -2.54 16.50 9.28
N SER A 150 -2.51 15.56 10.23
CA SER A 150 -1.99 15.77 11.58
C SER A 150 -0.80 14.85 11.85
N ILE A 151 0.21 15.38 12.54
CA ILE A 151 1.38 14.62 12.96
C ILE A 151 1.37 14.59 14.48
N ASP A 152 1.25 13.40 15.05
CA ASP A 152 1.52 13.19 16.47
C ASP A 152 3.00 12.90 16.66
N THR A 153 3.76 13.94 17.03
CA THR A 153 5.20 13.84 17.23
C THR A 153 5.58 13.02 18.45
N SER A 154 4.65 12.74 19.38
CA SER A 154 4.92 11.89 20.55
C SER A 154 5.18 10.43 20.18
N THR A 155 4.70 10.01 19.01
CA THR A 155 4.88 8.66 18.46
C THR A 155 6.21 8.48 17.72
N VAL A 156 6.94 9.57 17.44
CA VAL A 156 8.20 9.53 16.69
C VAL A 156 9.37 9.72 17.64
N SER A 157 10.28 8.74 17.67
CA SER A 157 11.52 8.76 18.45
C SER A 157 12.76 8.79 17.55
N VAL A 158 13.91 9.05 18.16
CA VAL A 158 15.22 8.98 17.48
C VAL A 158 15.49 7.57 16.94
N ASP A 159 14.88 6.53 17.50
CA ASP A 159 14.99 5.17 16.98
C ASP A 159 14.32 4.95 15.64
N ASN A 160 13.39 5.83 15.26
CA ASN A 160 12.73 5.79 13.96
C ASN A 160 13.59 6.39 12.84
N ILE A 161 14.75 6.99 13.15
CA ILE A 161 15.68 7.51 12.13
C ILE A 161 16.45 6.31 11.52
N PRO A 162 16.24 6.01 10.22
CA PRO A 162 16.91 4.87 9.59
C PRO A 162 18.40 5.13 9.32
N ASP A 163 18.76 6.39 9.06
CA ASP A 163 20.13 6.81 8.82
C ASP A 163 20.92 6.81 10.14
N GLN A 164 21.88 5.90 10.25
CA GLN A 164 22.69 5.75 11.48
C GLN A 164 23.57 6.96 11.77
N ALA A 165 24.08 7.64 10.73
CA ALA A 165 24.90 8.84 10.92
C ALA A 165 24.04 10.00 11.43
N LEU A 166 22.85 10.20 10.84
CA LEU A 166 21.91 11.21 11.30
C LEU A 166 21.42 10.90 12.72
N LYS A 167 21.08 9.65 13.01
CA LYS A 167 20.69 9.19 14.35
C LYS A 167 21.76 9.52 15.39
N PHE A 168 23.03 9.25 15.08
CA PHE A 168 24.16 9.58 15.94
C PHE A 168 24.30 11.10 16.17
N LEU A 169 24.14 11.91 15.12
CA LEU A 169 24.21 13.37 15.22
C LEU A 169 23.07 13.95 16.06
N VAL A 170 21.83 13.48 15.87
CA VAL A 170 20.68 13.92 16.65
C VAL A 170 20.89 13.62 18.13
N ASN A 171 21.33 12.40 18.46
CA ASN A 171 21.63 12.00 19.82
C ASN A 171 22.67 12.90 20.50
N LYS A 172 23.65 13.42 19.76
CA LYS A 172 24.65 14.37 20.31
C LYS A 172 24.09 15.74 20.67
N VAL A 173 23.02 16.18 20.01
CA VAL A 173 22.43 17.52 20.22
C VAL A 173 21.34 17.51 21.29
N THR A 174 20.72 16.35 21.53
CA THR A 174 19.74 16.14 22.61
C THR A 174 20.35 15.74 23.96
N CYS A 175 21.68 15.69 24.07
CA CYS A 175 22.42 15.48 25.33
C CYS A 175 22.89 16.80 25.93
#